data_AF-A0A5K7ZQB0-F1
#
_entry.id   AF-A0A5K7ZQB0-F1
#
_cell.length_a   1.000
_cell.length_b   1.000
_cell.length_c   1.000
_cell.angle_alpha   90.00
_cell.angle_beta   90.00
_cell.angle_gamma   90.00
#
_symmetry.space_group_name_H-M   'P 1'
#
loop_
_entity.id
_entity.type
_entity.pdbx_description
1 polymer ?
#
loop_
_entity_poly.entity_id
_entity_poly.type
_entity_poly.pdbx_seq_one_letter_code
_entity_poly.pdbx_strand_id
1 'polypeptide(L)' 'MERTDVLVSGGSATGIAAATTGKTFYPDKSFTLLRKEKQVMVPCGIP' A
#
# COMPACT_ATOMS: atom_id res chain seq x y z
N MET A 1 -17.51 -5.85 -8.77
CA MET A 1 -16.04 -5.80 -8.60
C MET A 1 -15.66 -4.33 -8.56
N GLU A 2 -15.04 -3.86 -7.49
CA GLU A 2 -14.49 -2.50 -7.46
C GLU A 2 -13.34 -2.43 -8.48
N ARG A 3 -13.40 -1.48 -9.41
CA ARG A 3 -12.30 -1.22 -10.33
C ARG A 3 -11.23 -0.46 -9.55
N THR A 4 -10.03 -1.02 -9.50
CA THR A 4 -8.84 -0.31 -9.04
C THR A 4 -7.90 -0.12 -10.21
N ASP A 5 -7.31 1.07 -10.35
CA ASP A 5 -6.33 1.36 -11.39
C ASP A 5 -4.96 0.79 -11.03
N VAL A 6 -4.65 0.79 -9.73
CA VAL A 6 -3.37 0.30 -9.20
C VAL A 6 -3.60 -0.55 -7.95
N LEU A 7 -3.20 -1.82 -8.04
CA LEU A 7 -3.21 -2.75 -6.92
C LEU A 7 -1.79 -2.91 -6.36
N VAL A 8 -1.60 -2.56 -5.09
CA VAL A 8 -0.35 -2.75 -4.36
C VAL A 8 -0.47 -3.98 -3.46
N SER A 9 0.30 -5.03 -3.73
CA SER A 9 0.33 -6.25 -2.92
C SER A 9 1.46 -6.19 -1.89
N GLY A 10 1.10 -6.22 -0.60
CA GLY A 10 2.03 -6.09 0.51
C GLY A 10 1.99 -4.69 1.12
N GLY A 11 1.48 -4.58 2.35
CA GLY A 11 1.28 -3.31 3.03
C GLY A 11 2.39 -2.89 4.00
N SER A 12 3.61 -3.38 3.82
CA SER A 12 4.74 -2.97 4.67
C SER A 12 5.26 -1.57 4.27
N ALA A 13 6.41 -1.16 4.81
CA ALA A 13 6.99 0.17 4.56
C ALA A 13 7.01 0.54 3.07
N THR A 14 7.48 -0.37 2.22
CA THR A 14 7.57 -0.15 0.76
C THR A 14 6.20 -0.02 0.10
N GLY A 15 5.23 -0.86 0.48
CA GLY A 15 3.91 -0.85 -0.16
C GLY A 15 3.09 0.39 0.19
N ILE A 16 3.14 0.81 1.46
CA ILE A 16 2.49 2.05 1.88
C ILE A 16 3.14 3.24 1.18
N ALA A 17 4.48 3.32 1.17
CA ALA A 17 5.18 4.38 0.46
C ALA A 17 4.79 4.44 -1.02
N ALA A 18 4.80 3.31 -1.73
CA ALA A 18 4.43 3.24 -3.14
C ALA A 18 2.97 3.67 -3.39
N ALA A 19 2.02 3.21 -2.57
CA ALA A 19 0.61 3.55 -2.72
C ALA A 19 0.34 5.03 -2.41
N THR A 20 0.91 5.56 -1.33
CA THR A 20 0.71 6.96 -0.93
C THR A 20 1.36 7.90 -1.94
N THR A 21 2.62 7.66 -2.31
CA THR A 21 3.31 8.46 -3.33
C THR A 21 2.58 8.40 -4.66
N GLY A 22 2.18 7.20 -5.11
CA GLY A 22 1.40 7.04 -6.33
C GLY A 22 0.07 7.81 -6.30
N LYS A 23 -0.65 7.78 -5.18
CA LYS A 23 -1.90 8.54 -5.02
C LYS A 23 -1.67 10.06 -5.02
N THR A 24 -0.55 10.53 -4.48
CA THR A 24 -0.17 11.95 -4.51
C THR A 24 0.11 12.42 -5.95
N PHE A 25 0.82 11.65 -6.76
CA PHE A 25 1.14 12.02 -8.15
C PHE A 25 -0.02 11.78 -9.12
N TYR A 26 -0.91 10.83 -8.82
CA TYR A 26 -2.07 10.48 -9.64
C TYR A 26 -3.36 10.51 -8.81
N PRO A 27 -3.85 11.70 -8.44
CA PRO A 27 -5.01 11.85 -7.56
C PRO A 27 -6.29 11.26 -8.15
N ASP A 28 -6.45 11.29 -9.48
CA ASP A 28 -7.60 10.73 -10.20
C ASP A 28 -7.62 9.19 -10.25
N LYS A 29 -6.47 8.54 -10.02
CA LYS A 29 -6.38 7.08 -10.05
C LYS A 29 -6.76 6.47 -8.71
N SER A 30 -7.45 5.34 -8.76
CA SER A 30 -7.77 4.52 -7.60
C SER A 30 -6.58 3.60 -7.25
N PHE A 31 -6.13 3.66 -6.00
CA PHE A 31 -5.06 2.83 -5.48
C PHE A 31 -5.63 1.94 -4.37
N THR A 32 -5.49 0.62 -4.51
CA THR A 32 -5.91 -0.36 -3.51
C THR A 32 -4.68 -1.08 -2.97
N LEU A 33 -4.53 -1.09 -1.65
CA LEU A 33 -3.42 -1.76 -0.97
C LEU A 33 -3.93 -3.04 -0.29
N LEU A 34 -3.42 -4.18 -0.74
CA LEU A 34 -3.82 -5.50 -0.29
C LEU A 34 -2.79 -6.02 0.71
N ARG A 35 -3.23 -6.22 1.96
CA ARG A 35 -2.40 -6.73 3.05
C ARG A 35 -3.16 -7.81 3.80
N LYS A 36 -2.45 -8.87 4.19
CA LYS A 36 -3.01 -10.00 4.93
C LYS A 36 -3.23 -9.64 6.40
N GLU A 37 -2.22 -9.03 7.03
CA GLU A 37 -2.31 -8.56 8.41
C GLU A 37 -2.83 -7.13 8.53
N LYS A 38 -3.66 -6.88 9.55
CA LYS A 38 -4.24 -5.57 9.85
C LYS A 38 -3.21 -4.58 10.41
N GLN A 39 -2.24 -5.08 11.17
CA GLN A 39 -1.09 -4.32 11.67
C GLN A 39 0.16 -4.75 10.94
N VAL A 40 0.94 -3.76 10.54
CA VAL A 40 2.24 -3.95 9.91
C VAL A 40 3.27 -3.94 11.04
N MET A 41 3.98 -5.05 11.21
CA MET A 41 5.15 -5.08 12.09
C MET A 41 6.29 -4.38 11.36
N VAL A 42 6.89 -3.36 11.98
CA VAL A 42 8.09 -2.73 11.42
C VAL A 42 9.26 -3.68 11.71
N PRO A 43 9.88 -4.31 10.69
CA PRO A 43 10.84 -5.38 10.90
C PRO A 43 12.13 -4.91 11.59
N CYS A 44 12.38 -3.60 11.64
CA CYS A 44 13.57 -3.03 12.28
C CYS A 44 13.56 -3.11 13.82
N GLY A 45 12.44 -3.51 14.44
CA GLY A 45 12.33 -3.67 15.89
C GLY A 45 12.38 -5.12 16.38
N ILE A 46 12.53 -6.09 15.48
CA ILE A 46 12.73 -7.49 15.85
C ILE A 46 14.23 -7.66 16.14
N PRO A 47 14.62 -8.20 17.32
CA PRO A 47 16.02 -8.43 17.66
C PRO A 47 16.72 -9.41 16.71
#